data_AF-A0A832H1R9-F1
#
_entry.id   AF-A0A832H1R9-F1
#
_cell.length_a   1.000
_cell.length_b   1.000
_cell.length_c   1.000
_cell.angle_alpha   90.00
_cell.angle_beta   90.00
_cell.angle_gamma   90.00
#
_symmetry.space_group_name_H-M   'P 1'
#
loop_
_entity.id
_entity.type
_entity.pdbx_description
1 polymer ?
#
loop_
_entity_poly.entity_id
_entity_poly.type
_entity_poly.pdbx_seq_one_letter_code
_entity_poly.pdbx_strand_id
1 'polypeptide(L)'
;LSLMAVAVFPQEAFSKLPRFNARAQEFMLRHPELTHNVHLPSKPGVRNRLMLSILNEDKLRRILSRMLDESEFLSDYGIRSLSRVHLDNPYRFYHQGQEFKVGYVPGDSTSGMFGGNSNWRGPIWMPVNLLLLRALLQLYGYFGDDFKVEYPTGSGNYINLYDVTKEISERIVSIFLKDKSGRRPVYGAAEKFQTDPHWRDLILFYEYFHGDNGAGIGASHQTGWTGCVARIIQALGFVTPETILDTIAPGELAKY
;
A
#
# COMPACT_ATOMS: atom_id res chain seq x y z
N LEU A 1 6.19 -4.65 -4.01
CA LEU A 1 6.50 -5.38 -2.75
C LEU A 1 7.64 -4.75 -1.96
N SER A 2 8.76 -4.37 -2.58
CA SER A 2 9.94 -3.85 -1.86
C SER A 2 9.69 -2.65 -0.93
N LEU A 3 8.74 -1.77 -1.27
CA LEU A 3 8.34 -0.64 -0.41
C LEU A 3 7.80 -1.10 0.96
N MET A 4 7.17 -2.28 1.01
CA MET A 4 6.59 -2.83 2.24
C MET A 4 7.60 -3.60 3.10
N ALA A 5 8.82 -3.82 2.60
CA ALA A 5 9.90 -4.48 3.31
C ALA A 5 10.75 -3.44 4.07
N VAL A 6 10.15 -2.83 5.09
CA VAL A 6 10.77 -1.80 5.92
C VAL A 6 10.65 -2.15 7.41
N ALA A 7 11.72 -1.90 8.15
CA ALA A 7 11.73 -1.96 9.61
C ALA A 7 12.29 -0.64 10.15
N VAL A 8 11.53 0.00 11.05
CA VAL A 8 11.95 1.21 11.78
C VAL A 8 11.96 0.88 13.26
N PHE A 9 13.05 1.21 13.93
CA PHE A 9 13.31 0.74 15.29
C PHE A 9 14.23 1.72 16.04
N PRO A 10 14.28 1.67 17.38
CA PRO A 10 15.07 2.61 18.16
C PRO A 10 16.57 2.31 18.04
N GLN A 11 17.41 3.31 18.17
CA GLN A 11 18.87 3.11 18.19
C GLN A 11 19.30 2.17 19.33
N GLU A 12 18.61 2.24 20.48
CA GLU A 12 18.86 1.42 21.67
C GLU A 12 18.61 -0.07 21.43
N ALA A 13 17.87 -0.45 20.37
CA ALA A 13 17.67 -1.86 20.02
C ALA A 13 19.01 -2.58 19.78
N PHE A 14 19.98 -1.92 19.15
CA PHE A 14 21.31 -2.51 18.92
C PHE A 14 22.12 -2.65 20.19
N SER A 15 21.95 -1.75 21.17
CA SER A 15 22.60 -1.85 22.48
C SER A 15 22.19 -3.12 23.22
N LYS A 16 20.97 -3.61 23.01
CA LYS A 16 20.48 -4.88 23.59
C LYS A 16 20.91 -6.11 22.79
N LEU A 17 21.48 -5.96 21.58
CA LEU A 17 21.85 -7.04 20.66
C LEU A 17 23.31 -6.91 20.15
N PRO A 18 24.32 -6.88 21.03
CA PRO A 18 25.71 -6.58 20.66
C PRO A 18 26.32 -7.59 19.68
N ARG A 19 26.00 -8.88 19.83
CA ARG A 19 26.46 -9.94 18.91
C ARG A 19 25.88 -9.77 17.51
N PHE A 20 24.62 -9.35 17.40
CA PHE A 20 24.00 -9.07 16.11
C PHE A 20 24.63 -7.84 15.47
N ASN A 21 24.82 -6.75 16.24
CA ASN A 21 25.43 -5.53 15.74
C ASN A 21 26.83 -5.79 15.15
N ALA A 22 27.69 -6.52 15.89
CA ALA A 22 29.03 -6.86 15.42
C ALA A 22 29.01 -7.66 14.10
N ARG A 23 28.15 -8.67 13.99
CA ARG A 23 27.99 -9.48 12.78
C ARG A 23 27.43 -8.68 11.61
N ALA A 24 26.47 -7.79 11.86
CA ALA A 24 25.89 -6.92 10.83
C ALA A 24 26.95 -5.97 10.27
N GLN A 25 27.76 -5.34 11.13
CA GLN A 25 28.86 -4.47 10.70
C GLN A 25 29.90 -5.23 9.87
N GLU A 26 30.30 -6.42 10.34
CA GLU A 26 31.26 -7.26 9.64
C GLU A 26 30.73 -7.70 8.25
N PHE A 27 29.44 -8.05 8.15
CA PHE A 27 28.79 -8.37 6.89
C PHE A 27 28.77 -7.16 5.94
N MET A 28 28.39 -5.98 6.43
CA MET A 28 28.33 -4.76 5.61
C MET A 28 29.70 -4.38 5.04
N LEU A 29 30.77 -4.55 5.83
CA LEU A 29 32.15 -4.28 5.39
C LEU A 29 32.64 -5.32 4.36
N ARG A 30 32.21 -6.58 4.47
CA ARG A 30 32.58 -7.65 3.53
C ARG A 30 31.82 -7.60 2.22
N HIS A 31 30.61 -7.04 2.22
CA HIS A 31 29.68 -7.06 1.08
C HIS A 31 29.21 -5.65 0.66
N PRO A 32 30.13 -4.73 0.29
CA PRO A 32 29.75 -3.38 -0.17
C PRO A 32 28.80 -3.40 -1.39
N GLU A 33 28.92 -4.41 -2.25
CA GLU A 33 28.08 -4.62 -3.44
C GLU A 33 26.60 -4.86 -3.10
N LEU A 34 26.33 -5.48 -1.94
CA LEU A 34 24.97 -5.78 -1.49
C LEU A 34 24.33 -4.62 -0.72
N THR A 35 25.15 -3.69 -0.20
CA THR A 35 24.68 -2.62 0.70
C THR A 35 24.41 -1.31 -0.01
N HIS A 36 25.03 -1.04 -1.16
CA HIS A 36 24.87 0.21 -1.91
C HIS A 36 23.41 0.57 -2.23
N ASN A 37 22.59 -0.45 -2.44
CA ASN A 37 21.25 -0.32 -2.97
C ASN A 37 20.13 -0.37 -1.93
N VAL A 38 20.50 -0.50 -0.64
CA VAL A 38 19.63 -0.73 0.51
C VAL A 38 19.82 0.42 1.50
N HIS A 39 18.77 0.83 2.21
CA HIS A 39 18.92 1.73 3.34
C HIS A 39 19.40 0.93 4.56
N LEU A 40 20.66 1.16 4.96
CA LEU A 40 21.25 0.58 6.16
C LEU A 40 20.90 1.41 7.41
N PRO A 41 20.83 0.78 8.59
CA PRO A 41 20.53 1.46 9.84
C PRO A 41 21.75 2.21 10.39
N SER A 42 22.32 3.10 9.57
CA SER A 42 23.51 3.90 9.88
C SER A 42 23.21 5.39 10.01
N LYS A 43 22.05 5.85 9.53
CA LYS A 43 21.61 7.24 9.61
C LYS A 43 20.40 7.36 10.55
N PRO A 44 20.47 8.21 11.59
CA PRO A 44 19.31 8.48 12.44
C PRO A 44 18.26 9.26 11.66
N GLY A 45 16.99 8.87 11.83
CA GLY A 45 15.82 9.64 11.45
C GLY A 45 15.25 10.39 12.66
N VAL A 46 13.95 10.68 12.61
CA VAL A 46 13.23 11.34 13.71
C VAL A 46 13.40 10.56 15.01
N ARG A 47 13.68 11.28 16.11
CA ARG A 47 13.95 10.72 17.44
C ARG A 47 15.04 9.64 17.45
N ASN A 48 16.08 9.80 16.64
CA ASN A 48 17.20 8.86 16.51
C ASN A 48 16.79 7.44 16.09
N ARG A 49 15.60 7.27 15.49
CA ARG A 49 15.18 5.97 14.96
C ARG A 49 16.09 5.56 13.82
N LEU A 50 16.37 4.27 13.72
CA LEU A 50 17.09 3.67 12.61
C LEU A 50 16.11 2.94 11.70
N MET A 51 16.48 2.82 10.43
CA MET A 51 15.70 2.13 9.43
C MET A 51 16.54 1.07 8.73
N LEU A 52 15.92 -0.07 8.42
CA LEU A 52 16.41 -1.05 7.46
C LEU A 52 15.35 -1.18 6.37
N SER A 53 15.72 -0.91 5.12
CA SER A 53 14.81 -1.03 3.97
C SER A 53 15.55 -1.40 2.70
N ILE A 54 14.92 -2.21 1.84
CA ILE A 54 15.45 -2.54 0.51
C ILE A 54 15.57 -1.27 -0.35
N LEU A 55 14.79 -0.23 -0.07
CA LEU A 55 14.80 1.02 -0.81
C LEU A 55 15.58 2.08 -0.05
N ASN A 56 16.54 2.71 -0.73
CA ASN A 56 17.04 4.01 -0.30
C ASN A 56 16.05 5.13 -0.65
N GLU A 57 16.31 6.34 -0.18
CA GLU A 57 15.43 7.50 -0.39
C GLU A 57 15.17 7.79 -1.88
N ASP A 58 16.22 7.77 -2.73
CA ASP A 58 16.07 8.04 -4.16
C ASP A 58 15.12 7.04 -4.85
N LYS A 59 15.26 5.75 -4.54
CA LYS A 59 14.36 4.70 -5.07
C LYS A 59 12.96 4.84 -4.52
N LEU A 60 12.83 5.17 -3.24
CA LEU A 60 11.54 5.38 -2.60
C LEU A 60 10.78 6.51 -3.32
N ARG A 61 11.42 7.67 -3.54
CA ARG A 61 10.82 8.81 -4.27
C ARG A 61 10.37 8.40 -5.69
N ARG A 62 11.21 7.67 -6.43
CA ARG A 62 10.87 7.17 -7.78
C ARG A 62 9.71 6.19 -7.80
N ILE A 63 9.58 5.36 -6.77
CA ILE A 63 8.46 4.41 -6.66
C ILE A 63 7.18 5.16 -6.29
N LEU A 64 7.25 6.07 -5.32
CA LEU A 64 6.10 6.87 -4.89
C LEU A 64 5.56 7.74 -6.02
N SER A 65 6.42 8.34 -6.85
CA SER A 65 5.96 9.13 -7.99
C SER A 65 5.13 8.33 -9.00
N ARG A 66 5.34 7.01 -9.12
CA ARG A 66 4.52 6.13 -9.97
C ARG A 66 3.29 5.61 -9.24
N MET A 67 3.46 5.25 -7.96
CA MET A 67 2.38 4.72 -7.13
C MET A 67 1.26 5.74 -6.91
N LEU A 68 1.61 7.03 -6.81
CA LEU A 68 0.71 8.15 -6.51
C LEU A 68 0.21 8.88 -7.77
N ASP A 69 0.48 8.33 -8.97
CA ASP A 69 0.01 8.87 -10.24
C ASP A 69 -1.34 8.26 -10.61
N GLU A 70 -2.34 9.11 -10.85
CA GLU A 70 -3.71 8.70 -11.16
C GLU A 70 -3.86 8.04 -12.54
N SER A 71 -2.94 8.36 -13.46
CA SER A 71 -2.84 7.70 -14.77
C SER A 71 -2.21 6.31 -14.68
N GLU A 72 -1.63 5.95 -13.53
CA GLU A 72 -0.95 4.70 -13.28
C GLU A 72 -1.63 3.86 -12.19
N PHE A 73 -1.15 3.95 -10.95
CA PHE A 73 -1.52 3.05 -9.86
C PHE A 73 -2.58 3.65 -8.94
N LEU A 74 -2.64 4.98 -8.80
CA LEU A 74 -3.55 5.65 -7.88
C LEU A 74 -4.97 5.68 -8.48
N SER A 75 -5.88 4.92 -7.90
CA SER A 75 -7.29 4.94 -8.23
C SER A 75 -8.06 5.81 -7.24
N ASP A 76 -9.26 6.24 -7.59
CA ASP A 76 -10.24 6.83 -6.67
C ASP A 76 -10.62 5.89 -5.52
N TYR A 77 -10.25 4.61 -5.63
CA TYR A 77 -10.63 3.55 -4.71
C TYR A 77 -9.43 2.89 -3.99
N GLY A 78 -8.20 3.36 -4.22
CA GLY A 78 -6.97 2.79 -3.63
C GLY A 78 -5.85 2.55 -4.64
N ILE A 79 -4.90 1.67 -4.33
CA ILE A 79 -3.76 1.34 -5.21
C ILE A 79 -4.07 0.09 -6.03
N ARG A 80 -4.02 0.23 -7.36
CA ARG A 80 -4.19 -0.85 -8.35
C ARG A 80 -3.06 -1.88 -8.24
N SER A 81 -3.34 -3.15 -8.56
CA SER A 81 -2.31 -4.20 -8.55
C SER A 81 -1.35 -4.15 -9.76
N LEU A 82 -1.74 -3.45 -10.83
CA LEU A 82 -0.93 -3.20 -12.03
C LEU A 82 -1.18 -1.77 -12.52
N SER A 83 -0.14 -1.09 -13.00
CA SER A 83 -0.27 0.26 -13.57
C SER A 83 -1.26 0.26 -14.73
N ARG A 84 -2.16 1.25 -14.74
CA ARG A 84 -3.12 1.48 -15.83
C ARG A 84 -2.43 1.78 -17.16
N VAL A 85 -1.18 2.22 -17.18
CA VAL A 85 -0.38 2.39 -18.42
C VAL A 85 -0.31 1.10 -19.25
N HIS A 86 -0.40 -0.07 -18.61
CA HIS A 86 -0.43 -1.35 -19.31
C HIS A 86 -1.76 -1.65 -20.04
N LEU A 87 -2.74 -0.75 -19.99
CA LEU A 87 -3.92 -0.79 -20.85
C LEU A 87 -3.50 -0.55 -22.31
N ASP A 88 -2.73 0.52 -22.53
CA ASP A 88 -2.25 0.92 -23.85
C ASP A 88 -0.87 0.32 -24.17
N ASN A 89 -0.04 0.10 -23.15
CA ASN A 89 1.34 -0.38 -23.27
C ASN A 89 1.54 -1.70 -22.50
N PRO A 90 0.90 -2.80 -22.92
CA PRO A 90 1.01 -4.07 -22.23
C PRO A 90 2.45 -4.60 -22.27
N TYR A 91 2.87 -5.29 -21.22
CA TYR A 91 4.16 -5.99 -21.22
C TYR A 91 4.08 -7.19 -22.16
N ARG A 92 5.08 -7.32 -23.04
CA ARG A 92 5.18 -8.40 -24.04
C ARG A 92 6.49 -9.15 -23.84
N PHE A 93 6.41 -10.46 -23.83
CA PHE A 93 7.54 -11.37 -23.72
C PHE A 93 7.48 -12.40 -24.83
N TYR A 94 8.56 -12.56 -25.57
CA TYR A 94 8.64 -13.51 -26.69
C TYR A 94 9.52 -14.69 -26.32
N HIS A 95 9.00 -15.90 -26.44
CA HIS A 95 9.75 -17.13 -26.18
C HIS A 95 9.31 -18.24 -27.13
N GLN A 96 10.28 -18.89 -27.79
CA GLN A 96 10.04 -19.96 -28.77
C GLN A 96 9.00 -19.62 -29.86
N GLY A 97 9.02 -18.39 -30.36
CA GLY A 97 8.08 -17.93 -31.40
C GLY A 97 6.67 -17.62 -30.90
N GLN A 98 6.41 -17.75 -29.60
CA GLN A 98 5.15 -17.38 -28.97
C GLN A 98 5.27 -16.03 -28.25
N GLU A 99 4.23 -15.21 -28.37
CA GLU A 99 4.06 -13.99 -27.60
C GLU A 99 3.24 -14.24 -26.33
N PHE A 100 3.76 -13.77 -25.20
CA PHE A 100 3.07 -13.70 -23.92
C PHE A 100 2.82 -12.23 -23.57
N LYS A 101 1.58 -11.90 -23.23
CA LYS A 101 1.14 -10.53 -22.98
C LYS A 101 0.51 -10.38 -21.59
N VAL A 102 0.93 -9.36 -20.86
CA VAL A 102 0.30 -8.92 -19.61
C VAL A 102 -0.21 -7.50 -19.81
N GLY A 103 -1.53 -7.36 -19.96
CA GLY A 103 -2.21 -6.06 -20.05
C GLY A 103 -3.03 -5.75 -18.80
N TYR A 104 -3.34 -4.47 -18.63
CA TYR A 104 -4.23 -3.98 -17.57
C TYR A 104 -5.66 -4.49 -17.80
N VAL A 105 -6.23 -5.09 -16.76
CA VAL A 105 -7.62 -5.57 -16.70
C VAL A 105 -8.14 -5.21 -15.31
N PRO A 106 -9.04 -4.22 -15.19
CA PRO A 106 -9.42 -3.67 -13.90
C PRO A 106 -10.37 -4.56 -13.09
N GLY A 107 -11.08 -5.50 -13.73
CA GLY A 107 -12.11 -6.34 -13.11
C GLY A 107 -11.82 -7.84 -13.18
N ASP A 108 -12.77 -8.64 -13.68
CA ASP A 108 -12.58 -10.09 -13.87
C ASP A 108 -11.49 -10.42 -14.89
N SER A 109 -10.87 -11.60 -14.76
CA SER A 109 -9.85 -12.02 -15.71
C SER A 109 -10.45 -12.21 -17.11
N THR A 110 -9.74 -11.73 -18.12
CA THR A 110 -10.07 -11.93 -19.54
C THR A 110 -9.58 -13.28 -20.08
N SER A 111 -9.03 -14.17 -19.24
CA SER A 111 -8.55 -15.49 -19.64
C SER A 111 -8.94 -16.56 -18.63
N GLY A 112 -9.12 -17.80 -19.09
CA GLY A 112 -9.46 -18.95 -18.25
C GLY A 112 -8.31 -19.50 -17.39
N MET A 113 -7.12 -18.87 -17.41
CA MET A 113 -6.03 -19.27 -16.51
C MET A 113 -6.50 -19.16 -15.05
N PHE A 114 -6.19 -20.19 -14.25
CA PHE A 114 -6.61 -20.28 -12.84
C PHE A 114 -8.13 -20.14 -12.64
N GLY A 115 -8.93 -20.64 -13.59
CA GLY A 115 -10.39 -20.65 -13.48
C GLY A 115 -11.07 -19.32 -13.83
N GLY A 116 -10.33 -18.32 -14.33
CA GLY A 116 -10.86 -17.06 -14.84
C GLY A 116 -11.38 -16.07 -13.79
N ASN A 117 -11.48 -16.48 -12.52
CA ASN A 117 -12.07 -15.67 -11.47
C ASN A 117 -11.06 -14.87 -10.63
N SER A 118 -9.75 -15.14 -10.73
CA SER A 118 -8.74 -14.38 -9.97
C SER A 118 -7.92 -13.50 -10.89
N ASN A 119 -7.83 -12.21 -10.57
CA ASN A 119 -7.11 -11.24 -11.39
C ASN A 119 -6.22 -10.31 -10.55
N TRP A 120 -4.94 -10.28 -10.90
CA TRP A 120 -3.91 -9.42 -10.31
C TRP A 120 -3.39 -8.37 -11.28
N ARG A 121 -4.08 -8.15 -12.41
CA ARG A 121 -3.64 -7.27 -13.49
C ARG A 121 -4.34 -5.92 -13.52
N GLY A 122 -4.71 -5.38 -12.37
CA GLY A 122 -5.37 -4.09 -12.29
C GLY A 122 -6.33 -3.89 -11.12
N PRO A 123 -7.02 -4.92 -10.59
CA PRO A 123 -7.91 -4.75 -9.47
C PRO A 123 -7.19 -4.26 -8.21
N ILE A 124 -7.96 -3.72 -7.28
CA ILE A 124 -7.51 -3.27 -5.97
C ILE A 124 -7.72 -4.42 -4.98
N TRP A 125 -6.63 -4.79 -4.31
CA TRP A 125 -6.62 -5.86 -3.32
C TRP A 125 -6.41 -5.28 -1.93
N MET A 126 -7.36 -5.51 -1.03
CA MET A 126 -7.33 -5.00 0.33
C MET A 126 -6.05 -5.37 1.10
N PRO A 127 -5.58 -6.65 1.13
CA PRO A 127 -4.40 -6.98 1.91
C PRO A 127 -3.12 -6.29 1.40
N VAL A 128 -2.99 -6.08 0.09
CA VAL A 128 -1.84 -5.34 -0.48
C VAL A 128 -1.89 -3.87 -0.07
N ASN A 129 -3.07 -3.25 -0.17
CA ASN A 129 -3.26 -1.86 0.23
C ASN A 129 -3.00 -1.67 1.73
N LEU A 130 -3.48 -2.58 2.59
CA LEU A 130 -3.21 -2.54 4.02
C LEU A 130 -1.70 -2.58 4.33
N LEU A 131 -0.95 -3.45 3.67
CA LEU A 131 0.50 -3.54 3.84
C LEU A 131 1.22 -2.28 3.34
N LEU A 132 0.74 -1.66 2.25
CA LEU A 132 1.24 -0.38 1.75
C LEU A 132 1.01 0.73 2.77
N LEU A 133 -0.21 0.88 3.29
CA LEU A 133 -0.56 1.87 4.30
C LEU A 133 0.32 1.72 5.56
N ARG A 134 0.49 0.49 6.05
CA ARG A 134 1.39 0.19 7.17
C ARG A 134 2.83 0.63 6.87
N ALA A 135 3.34 0.33 5.68
CA ALA A 135 4.69 0.68 5.29
C ALA A 135 4.90 2.19 5.18
N LEU A 136 3.92 2.92 4.64
CA LEU A 136 3.95 4.38 4.58
C LEU A 136 4.00 5.01 5.98
N LEU A 137 3.22 4.50 6.94
CA LEU A 137 3.28 4.94 8.33
C LEU A 137 4.63 4.61 9.00
N GLN A 138 5.21 3.44 8.71
CA GLN A 138 6.55 3.12 9.22
C GLN A 138 7.61 4.07 8.65
N LEU A 139 7.57 4.33 7.35
CA LEU A 139 8.45 5.29 6.69
C LEU A 139 8.26 6.70 7.26
N TYR A 140 7.01 7.13 7.50
CA TYR A 140 6.71 8.39 8.19
C TYR A 140 7.35 8.42 9.59
N GLY A 141 7.27 7.33 10.34
CA GLY A 141 7.91 7.23 11.66
C GLY A 141 9.45 7.40 11.64
N TYR A 142 10.10 7.17 10.50
CA TYR A 142 11.53 7.43 10.31
C TYR A 142 11.81 8.84 9.78
N PHE A 143 11.10 9.25 8.72
CA PHE A 143 11.38 10.49 8.00
C PHE A 143 10.71 11.74 8.57
N GLY A 144 9.58 11.59 9.27
CA GLY A 144 8.76 12.71 9.73
C GLY A 144 8.19 13.58 8.61
N ASP A 145 7.96 14.85 8.93
CA ASP A 145 7.29 15.83 8.06
C ASP A 145 8.18 16.37 6.93
N ASP A 146 9.50 16.17 7.03
CA ASP A 146 10.48 16.70 6.07
C ASP A 146 10.49 15.91 4.76
N PHE A 147 10.14 14.62 4.81
CA PHE A 147 10.01 13.82 3.59
C PHE A 147 8.65 14.04 2.96
N LYS A 148 8.64 14.93 1.96
CA LYS A 148 7.46 15.22 1.16
C LYS A 148 7.55 14.61 -0.22
N VAL A 149 6.40 14.19 -0.73
CA VAL A 149 6.20 13.71 -2.10
C VAL A 149 5.00 14.39 -2.71
N GLU A 150 4.99 14.47 -4.04
CA GLU A 150 3.87 15.06 -4.76
C GLU A 150 2.64 14.14 -4.68
N TYR A 151 1.47 14.70 -4.37
CA TYR A 151 0.22 13.95 -4.25
C TYR A 151 -1.01 14.76 -4.71
N PRO A 152 -1.77 14.25 -5.70
CA PRO A 152 -1.36 13.21 -6.66
C PRO A 152 -0.12 13.62 -7.45
N THR A 153 0.61 12.67 -8.04
CA THR A 153 1.74 12.99 -8.94
C THR A 153 1.27 13.92 -10.06
N GLY A 154 2.04 14.98 -10.35
CA GLY A 154 1.71 16.01 -11.34
C GLY A 154 0.79 17.14 -10.85
N SER A 155 0.38 17.15 -9.58
CA SER A 155 -0.49 18.21 -9.02
C SER A 155 0.24 19.48 -8.54
N GLY A 156 1.56 19.41 -8.34
CA GLY A 156 2.36 20.43 -7.67
C GLY A 156 2.16 20.50 -6.14
N ASN A 157 1.27 19.68 -5.56
CA ASN A 157 1.02 19.64 -4.13
C ASN A 157 1.92 18.61 -3.44
N TYR A 158 2.69 19.03 -2.42
CA TYR A 158 3.64 18.18 -1.72
C TYR A 158 3.22 17.97 -0.26
N ILE A 159 2.97 16.72 0.10
CA ILE A 159 2.53 16.31 1.45
C ILE A 159 3.45 15.23 2.03
N ASN A 160 3.41 15.03 3.35
CA ASN A 160 4.22 14.01 4.02
C ASN A 160 3.60 12.60 3.86
N LEU A 161 4.32 11.56 4.30
CA LEU A 161 3.85 10.17 4.17
C LEU A 161 2.66 9.81 5.07
N TYR A 162 2.43 10.56 6.16
CA TYR A 162 1.22 10.40 6.97
C TYR A 162 -0.01 10.85 6.17
N ASP A 163 0.05 12.04 5.56
CA ASP A 163 -1.04 12.58 4.76
C ASP A 163 -1.31 11.72 3.53
N VAL A 164 -0.26 11.23 2.83
CA VAL A 164 -0.42 10.25 1.74
C VAL A 164 -1.18 9.01 2.23
N THR A 165 -0.84 8.49 3.41
CA THR A 165 -1.52 7.32 3.99
C THR A 165 -3.00 7.62 4.25
N LYS A 166 -3.30 8.81 4.79
CA LYS A 166 -4.67 9.26 5.08
C LYS A 166 -5.49 9.34 3.79
N GLU A 167 -4.98 10.01 2.76
CA GLU A 167 -5.66 10.18 1.47
C GLU A 167 -5.95 8.83 0.78
N ILE A 168 -4.98 7.91 0.75
CA ILE A 168 -5.20 6.56 0.21
C ILE A 168 -6.23 5.78 1.04
N SER A 169 -6.18 5.91 2.37
CA SER A 169 -7.13 5.26 3.27
C SER A 169 -8.56 5.76 3.04
N GLU A 170 -8.75 7.06 2.85
CA GLU A 170 -10.06 7.65 2.53
C GLU A 170 -10.60 7.15 1.19
N ARG A 171 -9.75 7.04 0.16
CA ARG A 171 -10.10 6.43 -1.13
C ARG A 171 -10.58 4.99 -0.97
N ILE A 172 -9.89 4.17 -0.18
CA ILE A 172 -10.28 2.78 0.09
C ILE A 172 -11.60 2.70 0.85
N VAL A 173 -11.79 3.53 1.88
CA VAL A 173 -13.04 3.55 2.66
C VAL A 173 -14.22 4.00 1.80
N SER A 174 -13.99 4.92 0.86
CA SER A 174 -15.04 5.44 -0.03
C SER A 174 -15.74 4.36 -0.85
N ILE A 175 -15.06 3.23 -1.14
CA ILE A 175 -15.63 2.05 -1.81
C ILE A 175 -16.95 1.62 -1.13
N PHE A 176 -16.97 1.69 0.20
CA PHE A 176 -18.06 1.21 1.02
C PHE A 176 -19.04 2.30 1.39
N LEU A 177 -18.82 3.56 1.02
CA LEU A 177 -19.68 4.70 1.37
C LEU A 177 -20.64 5.05 0.24
N LYS A 178 -21.73 5.74 0.57
CA LYS A 178 -22.63 6.31 -0.43
C LYS A 178 -21.99 7.58 -0.98
N ASP A 179 -21.95 7.69 -2.30
CA ASP A 179 -21.51 8.89 -3.00
C ASP A 179 -22.62 9.97 -3.03
N LYS A 180 -22.38 11.05 -3.78
CA LYS A 180 -23.35 12.15 -3.95
C LYS A 180 -24.64 11.73 -4.65
N SER A 181 -24.63 10.63 -5.39
CA SER A 181 -25.82 10.04 -6.02
C SER A 181 -26.56 9.06 -5.10
N GLY A 182 -26.05 8.84 -3.87
CA GLY A 182 -26.61 7.90 -2.91
C GLY A 182 -26.22 6.44 -3.18
N ARG A 183 -25.31 6.19 -4.14
CA ARG A 183 -24.89 4.84 -4.57
C ARG A 183 -23.54 4.48 -3.94
N ARG A 184 -23.28 3.19 -3.73
CA ARG A 184 -21.98 2.71 -3.22
C ARG A 184 -21.15 2.11 -4.34
N PRO A 185 -19.86 2.44 -4.48
CA PRO A 185 -18.97 1.80 -5.45
C PRO A 185 -18.95 0.28 -5.32
N VAL A 186 -18.90 -0.28 -4.10
CA VAL A 186 -18.84 -1.73 -3.85
C VAL A 186 -19.92 -2.55 -4.56
N TYR A 187 -21.09 -1.98 -4.82
CA TYR A 187 -22.17 -2.68 -5.52
C TYR A 187 -22.17 -2.46 -7.04
N GLY A 188 -21.38 -1.53 -7.56
CA GLY A 188 -21.27 -1.23 -8.98
C GLY A 188 -22.65 -1.07 -9.64
N ALA A 189 -22.88 -1.86 -10.69
CA ALA A 189 -24.12 -1.87 -11.47
C ALA A 189 -25.25 -2.75 -10.87
N ALA A 190 -25.06 -3.40 -9.72
CA ALA A 190 -26.05 -4.28 -9.13
C ALA A 190 -27.19 -3.50 -8.45
N GLU A 191 -28.19 -3.08 -9.25
CA GLU A 191 -29.29 -2.20 -8.81
C GLU A 191 -30.02 -2.67 -7.56
N LYS A 192 -30.19 -3.98 -7.38
CA LYS A 192 -30.82 -4.56 -6.19
C LYS A 192 -30.08 -4.15 -4.91
N PHE A 193 -28.77 -4.21 -4.90
CA PHE A 193 -27.97 -3.81 -3.74
C PHE A 193 -27.80 -2.28 -3.64
N GLN A 194 -28.05 -1.53 -4.72
CA GLN A 194 -27.97 -0.08 -4.67
C GLN A 194 -29.24 0.56 -4.08
N THR A 195 -30.41 0.04 -4.46
CA THR A 195 -31.67 0.77 -4.29
C THR A 195 -32.68 0.09 -3.37
N ASP A 196 -32.65 -1.24 -3.25
CA ASP A 196 -33.64 -1.98 -2.47
C ASP A 196 -33.49 -1.66 -0.96
N PRO A 197 -34.57 -1.22 -0.29
CA PRO A 197 -34.53 -0.81 1.12
C PRO A 197 -34.14 -1.95 2.07
N HIS A 198 -34.29 -3.22 1.67
CA HIS A 198 -33.93 -4.38 2.48
C HIS A 198 -32.48 -4.83 2.27
N TRP A 199 -31.85 -4.45 1.15
CA TRP A 199 -30.50 -4.93 0.80
C TRP A 199 -29.43 -3.85 0.80
N ARG A 200 -29.78 -2.58 0.56
CA ARG A 200 -28.81 -1.49 0.32
C ARG A 200 -27.86 -1.15 1.46
N ASP A 201 -28.20 -1.56 2.68
CA ASP A 201 -27.40 -1.32 3.88
C ASP A 201 -26.74 -2.62 4.39
N LEU A 202 -26.93 -3.77 3.71
CA LEU A 202 -26.26 -5.04 3.97
C LEU A 202 -24.93 -5.10 3.18
N ILE A 203 -23.92 -4.38 3.69
CA ILE A 203 -22.62 -4.22 3.02
C ILE A 203 -21.92 -5.57 2.86
N LEU A 204 -21.56 -5.89 1.62
CA LEU A 204 -20.84 -7.11 1.25
C LEU A 204 -19.33 -6.86 1.21
N PHE A 205 -18.57 -7.93 1.43
CA PHE A 205 -17.11 -7.90 1.46
C PHE A 205 -16.59 -8.78 0.35
N TYR A 206 -16.07 -8.16 -0.71
CA TYR A 206 -15.65 -8.86 -1.91
C TYR A 206 -14.19 -9.29 -1.87
N GLU A 207 -13.80 -10.20 -2.74
CA GLU A 207 -12.44 -10.72 -2.87
C GLU A 207 -11.46 -9.62 -3.28
N TYR A 208 -11.85 -8.81 -4.26
CA TYR A 208 -11.12 -7.65 -4.75
C TYR A 208 -12.09 -6.62 -5.33
N PHE A 209 -11.56 -5.45 -5.71
CA PHE A 209 -12.37 -4.35 -6.23
C PHE A 209 -11.88 -3.90 -7.60
N HIS A 210 -12.83 -3.49 -8.44
CA HIS A 210 -12.52 -3.01 -9.78
C HIS A 210 -11.60 -1.79 -9.71
N GLY A 211 -10.49 -1.83 -10.43
CA GLY A 211 -9.44 -0.81 -10.37
C GLY A 211 -9.88 0.60 -10.77
N ASP A 212 -10.96 0.74 -11.55
CA ASP A 212 -11.42 2.04 -12.06
C ASP A 212 -12.78 2.52 -11.53
N ASN A 213 -13.57 1.66 -10.86
CA ASN A 213 -14.91 2.05 -10.40
C ASN A 213 -15.26 1.51 -9.00
N GLY A 214 -14.36 0.77 -8.34
CA GLY A 214 -14.56 0.29 -6.97
C GLY A 214 -15.59 -0.82 -6.81
N ALA A 215 -16.19 -1.35 -7.89
CA ALA A 215 -17.13 -2.46 -7.82
C ALA A 215 -16.50 -3.69 -7.16
N GLY A 216 -17.21 -4.32 -6.24
CA GLY A 216 -16.79 -5.56 -5.62
C GLY A 216 -16.90 -6.74 -6.59
N ILE A 217 -15.84 -7.55 -6.67
CA ILE A 217 -15.70 -8.65 -7.62
C ILE A 217 -15.18 -9.90 -6.89
N GLY A 218 -15.51 -11.08 -7.44
CA GLY A 218 -15.17 -12.37 -6.84
C GLY A 218 -16.12 -12.75 -5.70
N ALA A 219 -15.65 -13.55 -4.76
CA ALA A 219 -16.46 -14.01 -3.63
C ALA A 219 -16.94 -12.83 -2.75
N SER A 220 -18.25 -12.72 -2.51
CA SER A 220 -18.92 -11.58 -1.85
C SER A 220 -19.03 -11.65 -0.32
N HIS A 221 -18.59 -12.78 0.28
CA HIS A 221 -18.50 -12.98 1.74
C HIS A 221 -17.05 -13.17 2.21
N GLN A 222 -16.13 -12.44 1.57
CA GLN A 222 -14.72 -12.33 1.93
C GLN A 222 -14.51 -11.38 3.13
N THR A 223 -15.23 -11.61 4.24
CA THR A 223 -14.88 -11.04 5.57
C THR A 223 -13.58 -11.63 6.13
N GLY A 224 -12.80 -12.32 5.30
CA GLY A 224 -11.37 -12.57 5.52
C GLY A 224 -10.58 -11.27 5.37
N TRP A 225 -9.77 -11.14 4.31
CA TRP A 225 -8.87 -9.99 4.19
C TRP A 225 -9.58 -8.65 3.93
N THR A 226 -10.80 -8.65 3.38
CA THR A 226 -11.53 -7.40 3.14
C THR A 226 -12.08 -6.79 4.43
N GLY A 227 -12.27 -7.63 5.46
CA GLY A 227 -12.59 -7.16 6.82
C GLY A 227 -11.53 -6.22 7.41
N CYS A 228 -10.30 -6.20 6.87
CA CYS A 228 -9.26 -5.26 7.27
C CYS A 228 -9.63 -3.79 7.06
N VAL A 229 -10.65 -3.47 6.24
CA VAL A 229 -11.17 -2.08 6.12
C VAL A 229 -11.58 -1.50 7.47
N ALA A 230 -12.07 -2.33 8.41
CA ALA A 230 -12.40 -1.87 9.76
C ALA A 230 -11.17 -1.32 10.50
N ARG A 231 -9.98 -1.91 10.27
CA ARG A 231 -8.72 -1.40 10.84
C ARG A 231 -8.26 -0.11 10.16
N ILE A 232 -8.51 0.04 8.87
CA ILE A 232 -8.23 1.29 8.14
C ILE A 232 -9.11 2.42 8.69
N ILE A 233 -10.41 2.17 8.90
CA ILE A 233 -11.34 3.15 9.50
C ILE A 233 -10.90 3.51 10.93
N GLN A 234 -10.55 2.53 11.75
CA GLN A 234 -10.01 2.79 13.09
C GLN A 234 -8.74 3.65 13.03
N ALA A 235 -7.81 3.33 12.12
CA ALA A 235 -6.58 4.09 11.97
C ALA A 235 -6.86 5.55 11.59
N LEU A 236 -7.76 5.80 10.64
CA LEU A 236 -8.18 7.15 10.26
C LEU A 236 -8.74 7.96 11.44
N GLY A 237 -9.44 7.31 12.37
CA GLY A 237 -10.04 7.98 13.53
C GLY A 237 -9.09 8.22 14.71
N PHE A 238 -8.06 7.39 14.88
CA PHE A 238 -7.23 7.38 16.10
C PHE A 238 -5.74 7.68 15.88
N VAL A 239 -5.21 7.45 14.68
CA VAL A 239 -3.78 7.61 14.39
C VAL A 239 -3.52 9.05 13.96
N THR A 240 -2.78 9.78 14.78
CA THR A 240 -2.27 11.12 14.48
C THR A 240 -0.77 11.07 14.15
N PRO A 241 -0.21 12.14 13.56
CA PRO A 241 1.24 12.31 13.43
C PRO A 241 1.98 12.01 14.74
N GLU A 242 1.51 12.59 15.84
CA GLU A 242 2.08 12.43 17.18
C GLU A 242 2.04 10.97 17.62
N THR A 243 0.93 10.25 17.43
CA THR A 243 0.87 8.83 17.83
C THR A 243 1.94 7.97 17.12
N ILE A 244 2.30 8.28 15.87
CA ILE A 244 3.33 7.55 15.12
C ILE A 244 4.73 8.01 15.52
N LEU A 245 4.96 9.32 15.60
CA LEU A 245 6.25 9.89 15.99
C LEU A 245 6.58 9.59 17.45
N ASP A 246 5.57 9.45 18.30
CA ASP A 246 5.69 9.14 19.72
C ASP A 246 5.48 7.67 20.06
N THR A 247 5.25 6.81 19.07
CA THR A 247 5.22 5.36 19.30
C THR A 247 6.51 4.95 20.00
N ILE A 248 6.35 4.55 21.26
CA ILE A 248 7.42 4.05 22.11
C ILE A 248 8.04 2.86 21.40
N ALA A 249 9.33 2.98 21.18
CA ALA A 249 10.09 1.90 20.61
C ALA A 249 10.13 0.73 21.62
N PRO A 250 10.25 -0.55 21.20
CA PRO A 250 10.14 -1.72 22.11
C PRO A 250 11.15 -1.81 23.28
N GLY A 251 11.91 -0.75 23.55
CA GLY A 251 12.79 -0.58 24.70
C GLY A 251 12.21 0.18 25.90
N GLU A 252 11.14 0.99 25.75
CA GLU A 252 10.54 1.77 26.86
C GLU A 252 9.17 1.24 27.32
N LEU A 253 8.71 0.11 26.76
CA LEU A 253 7.58 -0.61 27.35
C LEU A 253 8.01 -1.06 28.75
N ALA A 254 7.47 -0.40 29.77
CA ALA A 254 7.47 -0.93 31.12
C ALA A 254 6.96 -2.37 31.02
N LYS A 255 7.82 -3.33 31.37
CA LYS A 255 7.38 -4.72 31.54
C LYS A 255 6.29 -4.68 32.60
N TYR A 256 5.05 -4.91 32.19
CA TYR A 256 4.01 -5.33 33.12
C TYR A 256 4.37 -6.72 33.66
#